data_AF-X1C8H7-F1
#
_entry.id   AF-X1C8H7-F1
#
_cell.length_a   1.000
_cell.length_b   1.000
_cell.length_c   1.000
_cell.angle_alpha   90.00
_cell.angle_beta   90.00
_cell.angle_gamma   90.00
#
_symmetry.space_group_name_H-M   'P 1'
#
loop_
_entity.id
_entity.type
_entity.pdbx_description
1 polymer ?
#
loop_
_entity_poly.entity_id
_entity_poly.type
_entity_poly.pdbx_seq_one_letter_code
_entity_poly.pdbx_strand_id
1 'polypeptide(L)'
;MPDIDIDFDEDGREQVLKWVVEKYGQEHVAHIITFGTMAAKMAIRDVGRIQKLPLAEADRLAKLVPERPGTTLKSAYSEVPELRDERTSGNKLVSQTLKFAEILEGSVRHTGLHACGIIIGKNKLIEHLPISTSKETSLLVTQFDGSHVEDVGMLKMDFLGLKTLSIIRDAVKNIKESKGIDIDIKNIPLDDEKTYELYSRGDTTGIFQFESDGMKKYLKELKPNRFEDLIAMNALYRPGPRTRIPIRLVSSMNRVIFLISLT
;
A
#
# COMPACT_ATOMS: atom_id res chain seq x y z
N MET A 1 17.46 -6.83 11.85
CA MET A 1 17.13 -5.75 12.81
C MET A 1 15.59 -5.70 12.92
N PRO A 2 14.97 -5.35 14.07
CA PRO A 2 13.51 -5.27 14.16
C PRO A 2 12.97 -4.12 13.29
N ASP A 3 11.91 -4.39 12.52
CA ASP A 3 11.10 -3.38 11.82
C ASP A 3 9.90 -3.04 12.71
N ILE A 4 9.68 -1.75 13.01
CA ILE A 4 8.62 -1.30 13.91
C ILE A 4 7.72 -0.32 13.17
N ASP A 5 6.51 -0.79 12.88
CA ASP A 5 5.44 -0.01 12.29
C ASP A 5 4.58 0.61 13.40
N ILE A 6 4.33 1.93 13.32
CA ILE A 6 3.44 2.63 14.24
C ILE A 6 2.43 3.44 13.45
N ASP A 7 1.15 3.17 13.70
CA ASP A 7 0.03 3.90 13.13
C ASP A 7 -0.29 5.16 13.95
N PHE A 8 -0.43 6.29 13.25
CA PHE A 8 -0.88 7.57 13.78
C PHE A 8 -2.10 8.06 12.98
N ASP A 9 -2.93 8.91 13.57
CA ASP A 9 -3.81 9.73 12.74
C ASP A 9 -2.98 10.70 11.89
N GLU A 10 -3.55 11.18 10.78
CA GLU A 10 -2.80 12.00 9.82
C GLU A 10 -2.16 13.23 10.47
N ASP A 11 -2.87 13.91 11.39
CA ASP A 11 -2.37 15.09 12.09
C ASP A 11 -1.34 14.74 13.17
N GLY A 12 -1.59 13.65 13.92
CA GLY A 12 -0.69 13.16 14.97
C GLY A 12 0.68 12.75 14.44
N ARG A 13 0.73 12.23 13.22
CA ARG A 13 1.97 11.77 12.57
C ARG A 13 3.02 12.88 12.45
N GLU A 14 2.61 14.06 11.98
CA GLU A 14 3.52 15.21 11.81
C GLU A 14 4.03 15.71 13.16
N GLN A 15 3.16 15.74 14.17
CA GLN A 15 3.52 16.15 15.53
C GLN A 15 4.55 15.22 16.16
N VAL A 16 4.38 13.90 15.99
CA VAL A 16 5.33 12.91 16.50
C VAL A 16 6.66 13.01 15.76
N LEU A 17 6.65 13.17 14.43
CA LEU A 17 7.89 13.39 13.67
C LEU A 17 8.64 14.63 14.17
N LYS A 18 7.93 15.75 14.37
CA LYS A 18 8.52 16.97 14.93
C LYS A 18 9.14 16.72 16.30
N TRP A 19 8.43 16.03 17.19
CA TRP A 19 8.95 15.68 18.51
C TRP A 19 10.20 14.80 18.44
N VAL A 20 10.22 13.82 17.53
CA VAL A 20 11.41 12.95 17.31
C VAL A 20 12.60 13.79 16.86
N VAL A 21 12.38 14.72 15.92
CA VAL A 21 13.43 15.62 15.44
C VAL A 21 13.93 16.55 16.55
N GLU A 22 13.04 17.09 17.38
CA GLU A 22 13.41 17.92 18.54
C GLU A 22 14.18 17.11 19.60
N LYS A 23 13.81 15.85 19.82
CA LYS A 23 14.42 14.97 20.83
C LYS A 23 15.80 14.46 20.43
N TYR A 24 15.98 14.04 19.18
CA TYR A 24 17.21 13.39 18.71
C TYR A 24 18.11 14.32 17.90
N GLY A 25 17.58 15.44 17.40
CA GLY A 25 18.29 16.38 16.55
C GLY A 25 18.15 16.07 15.06
N GLN A 26 18.15 17.11 14.24
CA GLN A 26 17.91 17.02 12.80
C GLN A 26 18.98 16.22 12.03
N GLU A 27 20.21 16.16 12.52
CA GLU A 27 21.31 15.39 11.92
C GLU A 27 21.22 13.88 12.19
N HIS A 28 20.32 13.47 13.09
CA HIS A 28 20.11 12.08 13.52
C HIS A 28 18.86 11.46 12.92
N VAL A 29 18.02 12.25 12.24
CA VAL A 29 16.73 11.82 11.71
C VAL A 29 16.67 12.11 10.21
N ALA A 30 16.29 11.11 9.42
CA ALA A 30 16.13 11.26 7.98
C ALA A 30 14.92 10.51 7.44
N HIS A 31 14.34 11.02 6.35
CA HIS A 31 13.45 10.25 5.51
C HIS A 31 14.21 9.23 4.68
N ILE A 32 13.51 8.16 4.29
CA ILE A 32 14.00 7.21 3.30
C ILE A 32 13.70 7.71 1.89
N ILE A 33 14.66 7.62 0.97
CA ILE A 33 14.41 7.95 -0.44
C ILE A 33 13.61 6.82 -1.11
N THR A 34 12.73 7.19 -2.02
CA THR A 34 12.09 6.24 -2.94
C THR A 34 12.52 6.53 -4.36
N PHE A 35 12.62 5.48 -5.17
CA PHE A 35 12.92 5.59 -6.58
C PHE A 35 11.69 5.23 -7.40
N GLY A 36 11.10 6.22 -8.05
CA GLY A 36 10.00 6.00 -8.98
C GLY A 36 10.54 5.46 -10.30
N THR A 37 10.23 4.20 -10.62
CA THR A 37 10.62 3.55 -11.89
C THR A 37 9.59 3.76 -12.99
N MET A 38 10.01 3.66 -14.25
CA MET A 38 9.10 3.73 -15.39
C MET A 38 8.28 2.45 -15.53
N ALA A 39 7.01 2.47 -15.10
CA ALA A 39 6.06 1.39 -15.39
C ALA A 39 5.70 1.33 -16.89
N ALA A 40 5.28 0.16 -17.39
CA ALA A 40 4.95 -0.09 -18.80
C ALA A 40 4.16 1.04 -19.49
N LYS A 41 3.02 1.43 -18.90
CA LYS A 41 2.16 2.51 -19.44
C LYS A 41 2.88 3.87 -19.48
N MET A 42 3.68 4.17 -18.44
CA MET A 42 4.43 5.42 -18.36
C MET A 42 5.58 5.45 -19.35
N ALA A 43 6.29 4.34 -19.54
CA ALA A 43 7.35 4.20 -20.53
C ALA A 43 6.85 4.54 -21.93
N ILE A 44 5.70 3.98 -22.34
CA ILE A 44 5.07 4.30 -23.64
C ILE A 44 4.78 5.80 -23.76
N ARG A 45 4.13 6.40 -22.75
CA ARG A 45 3.73 7.81 -22.78
C ARG A 45 4.93 8.75 -22.83
N ASP A 46 5.95 8.51 -22.01
CA ASP A 46 7.13 9.38 -21.92
C ASP A 46 7.99 9.28 -23.19
N VAL A 47 8.21 8.07 -23.72
CA VAL A 47 8.90 7.88 -25.00
C VAL A 47 8.10 8.50 -26.15
N GLY A 48 6.79 8.29 -26.17
CA GLY A 48 5.91 8.87 -27.19
C GLY A 48 6.01 10.39 -27.24
N ARG A 49 6.06 11.07 -26.08
CA ARG A 49 6.27 12.53 -26.01
C ARG A 49 7.62 12.94 -26.62
N ILE A 50 8.70 12.23 -26.30
CA ILE A 50 10.05 12.53 -26.82
C ILE A 50 10.10 12.31 -28.33
N GLN A 51 9.50 11.23 -28.82
CA GLN A 51 9.41 10.91 -30.25
C GLN A 51 8.39 11.78 -31.02
N LYS A 52 7.65 12.66 -30.32
CA LYS A 52 6.57 13.47 -30.89
C LYS A 52 5.45 12.63 -31.52
N LEU A 53 5.22 11.43 -30.98
CA LEU A 53 4.01 10.66 -31.26
C LEU A 53 2.79 11.46 -30.74
N PRO A 54 1.70 11.60 -31.51
CA PRO A 54 0.51 12.29 -31.04
C PRO A 54 0.04 11.75 -29.68
N LEU A 55 -0.31 12.65 -28.74
CA LEU A 55 -0.67 12.26 -27.37
C LEU A 55 -1.84 11.26 -27.33
N ALA A 56 -2.82 11.44 -28.22
CA ALA A 56 -3.94 10.51 -28.35
C ALA A 56 -3.48 9.08 -28.71
N GLU A 57 -2.47 8.97 -29.56
CA GLU A 57 -1.92 7.69 -29.99
C GLU A 57 -1.07 7.03 -28.90
N ALA A 58 -0.23 7.82 -28.22
CA ALA A 58 0.54 7.33 -27.06
C ALA A 58 -0.39 6.84 -25.93
N ASP A 59 -1.50 7.55 -25.69
CA ASP A 59 -2.49 7.14 -24.69
C ASP A 59 -3.28 5.90 -25.12
N ARG A 60 -3.65 5.78 -26.40
CA ARG A 60 -4.26 4.57 -26.96
C ARG A 60 -3.38 3.35 -26.71
N LEU A 61 -2.10 3.42 -27.09
CA LEU A 61 -1.13 2.34 -26.89
C LEU A 61 -0.95 2.00 -25.40
N ALA A 62 -0.86 2.99 -24.52
CA ALA A 62 -0.75 2.77 -23.08
C ALA A 62 -2.00 2.11 -22.48
N LYS A 63 -3.20 2.37 -23.01
CA LYS A 63 -4.44 1.74 -22.55
C LYS A 63 -4.55 0.26 -22.93
N LEU A 64 -3.86 -0.18 -23.98
CA LEU A 64 -3.79 -1.61 -24.34
C LEU A 64 -3.00 -2.44 -23.31
N VAL A 65 -2.17 -1.82 -22.48
CA VAL A 65 -1.42 -2.53 -21.44
C VAL A 65 -2.36 -2.92 -20.29
N PRO A 66 -2.41 -4.20 -19.88
CA PRO A 66 -3.25 -4.64 -18.77
C PRO A 66 -2.93 -3.94 -17.44
N GLU A 67 -3.97 -3.57 -16.71
CA GLU A 67 -3.85 -2.85 -15.44
C GLU A 67 -3.75 -3.81 -14.26
N ARG A 68 -2.53 -4.30 -14.01
CA ARG A 68 -2.21 -5.14 -12.85
C ARG A 68 -0.84 -4.73 -12.28
N PRO A 69 -0.63 -4.83 -10.96
CA PRO A 69 0.68 -4.61 -10.37
C PRO A 69 1.72 -5.56 -11.00
N GLY A 70 2.88 -5.02 -11.36
CA GLY A 70 3.98 -5.80 -11.96
C GLY A 70 3.82 -6.15 -13.44
N THR A 71 2.81 -5.63 -14.15
CA THR A 71 2.73 -5.81 -15.61
C THR A 71 3.95 -5.20 -16.30
N THR A 72 4.65 -6.02 -17.09
CA THR A 72 5.75 -5.59 -17.97
C THR A 72 5.27 -5.53 -19.42
N LEU A 73 5.91 -4.70 -20.26
CA LEU A 73 5.63 -4.63 -21.69
C LEU A 73 5.80 -5.99 -22.36
N LYS A 74 6.82 -6.75 -21.97
CA LYS A 74 7.05 -8.12 -22.47
C LYS A 74 5.87 -9.06 -22.17
N SER A 75 5.32 -9.00 -20.95
CA SER A 75 4.13 -9.78 -20.60
C SER A 75 2.89 -9.30 -21.35
N ALA A 76 2.73 -7.98 -21.50
CA ALA A 76 1.60 -7.37 -22.19
C ALA A 76 1.55 -7.75 -23.68
N TYR A 77 2.70 -7.81 -24.37
CA TYR A 77 2.77 -8.29 -25.76
C TYR A 77 2.37 -9.76 -25.92
N SER A 78 2.54 -10.57 -24.87
CA SER A 78 2.15 -11.98 -24.92
C SER A 78 0.66 -12.18 -24.70
N GLU A 79 0.03 -11.28 -23.94
CA GLU A 79 -1.38 -11.36 -23.55
C GLU A 79 -2.32 -10.59 -24.49
N VAL A 80 -1.84 -9.48 -25.07
CA VAL A 80 -2.65 -8.57 -25.90
C VAL A 80 -2.11 -8.58 -27.34
N PRO A 81 -2.71 -9.38 -28.23
CA PRO A 81 -2.28 -9.48 -29.63
C PRO A 81 -2.24 -8.12 -30.34
N GLU A 82 -3.22 -7.25 -30.10
CA GLU A 82 -3.28 -5.91 -30.69
C GLU A 82 -2.01 -5.09 -30.38
N LEU A 83 -1.57 -5.08 -29.12
CA LEU A 83 -0.38 -4.34 -28.70
C LEU A 83 0.91 -4.92 -29.30
N ARG A 84 0.97 -6.24 -29.46
CA ARG A 84 2.08 -6.92 -30.14
C ARG A 84 2.11 -6.56 -31.63
N ASP A 85 0.95 -6.52 -32.27
CA ASP A 85 0.85 -6.24 -33.70
C ASP A 85 1.23 -4.77 -33.98
N GLU A 86 0.89 -3.84 -33.08
CA GLU A 86 1.35 -2.43 -33.12
C GLU A 86 2.89 -2.30 -33.05
N ARG A 87 3.54 -3.11 -32.21
CA ARG A 87 5.02 -3.16 -32.09
C ARG A 87 5.68 -3.59 -33.40
N THR A 88 5.03 -4.44 -34.18
CA THR A 88 5.51 -4.92 -35.49
C THR A 88 4.86 -4.21 -36.68
N SER A 89 4.03 -3.20 -36.44
CA SER A 89 3.27 -2.53 -37.49
C SER A 89 4.19 -1.79 -38.49
N GLY A 90 3.65 -1.54 -39.68
CA GLY A 90 4.33 -0.71 -40.70
C GLY A 90 4.51 0.75 -40.28
N ASN A 91 3.83 1.20 -39.22
CA ASN A 91 4.02 2.53 -38.65
C ASN A 91 5.34 2.58 -37.86
N LYS A 92 6.40 3.05 -38.53
CA LYS A 92 7.75 3.13 -37.96
C LYS A 92 7.79 3.90 -36.64
N LEU A 93 7.01 4.98 -36.51
CA LEU A 93 7.03 5.82 -35.31
C LEU A 93 6.47 5.04 -34.10
N VAL A 94 5.31 4.39 -34.27
CA VAL A 94 4.70 3.55 -33.24
C VAL A 94 5.60 2.36 -32.86
N SER A 95 6.10 1.64 -33.87
CA SER A 95 7.01 0.50 -33.63
C SER A 95 8.28 0.92 -32.87
N GLN A 96 8.88 2.05 -33.22
CA GLN A 96 10.06 2.58 -32.52
C GLN A 96 9.73 3.05 -31.10
N THR A 97 8.60 3.73 -30.91
CA THR A 97 8.15 4.17 -29.58
C THR A 97 8.03 2.97 -28.64
N LEU A 98 7.39 1.89 -29.09
CA LEU A 98 7.20 0.68 -28.29
C LEU A 98 8.54 -0.03 -27.99
N LYS A 99 9.45 -0.10 -28.95
CA LYS A 99 10.79 -0.69 -28.74
C LYS A 99 11.63 0.09 -27.72
N PHE A 100 11.62 1.41 -27.79
CA PHE A 100 12.36 2.22 -26.80
C PHE A 100 11.67 2.22 -25.44
N ALA A 101 10.34 2.18 -25.39
CA ALA A 101 9.60 2.02 -24.14
C ALA A 101 9.94 0.69 -23.45
N GLU A 102 10.11 -0.40 -24.21
CA GLU A 102 10.54 -1.71 -23.70
C GLU A 102 11.96 -1.66 -23.10
N ILE A 103 12.87 -0.87 -23.68
CA ILE A 103 14.24 -0.70 -23.15
C ILE A 103 14.25 0.16 -21.89
N LEU A 104 13.41 1.20 -21.84
CA LEU A 104 13.38 2.16 -20.72
C LEU A 104 12.47 1.72 -19.56
N GLU A 105 11.58 0.75 -19.77
CA GLU A 105 10.79 0.13 -18.71
C GLU A 105 11.68 -0.32 -17.55
N GLY A 106 11.25 -0.01 -16.32
CA GLY A 106 11.98 -0.34 -15.11
C GLY A 106 13.14 0.61 -14.76
N SER A 107 13.53 1.52 -15.66
CA SER A 107 14.54 2.53 -15.35
C SER A 107 14.07 3.50 -14.27
N VAL A 108 14.98 3.95 -13.41
CA VAL A 108 14.70 5.00 -12.42
C VAL A 108 14.42 6.32 -13.13
N ARG A 109 13.27 6.93 -12.83
CA ARG A 109 12.80 8.15 -13.47
C ARG A 109 12.98 9.39 -12.59
N HIS A 110 12.74 9.24 -11.30
CA HIS A 110 12.82 10.33 -10.32
C HIS A 110 12.98 9.77 -8.92
N THR A 111 13.46 10.61 -8.02
CA THR A 111 13.48 10.37 -6.59
C THR A 111 12.21 10.92 -5.95
N GLY A 112 11.74 10.27 -4.90
CA GLY A 112 10.68 10.76 -4.01
C GLY A 112 11.05 10.53 -2.56
N LEU A 113 10.15 10.90 -1.66
CA LEU A 113 10.26 10.59 -0.24
C LEU A 113 9.43 9.34 0.08
N HIS A 114 9.95 8.46 0.92
CA HIS A 114 9.17 7.37 1.49
C HIS A 114 8.10 7.98 2.37
N ALA A 115 6.83 7.63 2.10
CA ALA A 115 5.72 8.22 2.81
C ALA A 115 5.86 7.99 4.31
N CYS A 116 6.17 6.77 4.76
CA CYS A 116 6.15 6.41 6.18
C CYS A 116 7.53 6.31 6.84
N GLY A 117 8.59 6.18 6.05
CA GLY A 117 9.83 5.59 6.51
C GLY A 117 10.80 6.62 7.03
N ILE A 118 11.12 6.51 8.31
CA ILE A 118 12.03 7.39 9.04
C ILE A 118 13.18 6.56 9.61
N ILE A 119 14.39 7.08 9.46
CA ILE A 119 15.59 6.55 10.09
C ILE A 119 15.92 7.39 11.32
N ILE A 120 16.24 6.70 12.42
CA ILE A 120 16.73 7.36 13.65
C ILE A 120 18.09 6.76 14.03
N GLY A 121 19.13 7.58 13.91
CA GLY A 121 20.52 7.22 14.22
C GLY A 121 20.94 7.61 15.64
N LYS A 122 21.74 6.77 16.29
CA LYS A 122 22.40 7.13 17.56
C LYS A 122 23.44 8.24 17.35
N ASN A 123 24.22 8.15 16.27
CA ASN A 123 25.19 9.15 15.84
C ASN A 123 24.62 9.93 14.64
N LYS A 124 25.36 10.93 14.16
CA LYS A 124 24.98 11.68 12.96
C LYS A 124 24.88 10.73 11.77
N LEU A 125 23.80 10.84 11.00
CA LEU A 125 23.55 9.91 9.89
C LEU A 125 24.61 9.98 8.80
N ILE A 126 25.20 11.15 8.58
CA ILE A 126 26.25 11.38 7.57
C ILE A 126 27.51 10.53 7.78
N GLU A 127 27.77 10.09 9.02
CA GLU A 127 28.96 9.27 9.34
C GLU A 127 28.82 7.83 8.86
N HIS A 128 27.61 7.40 8.52
CA HIS A 128 27.26 6.01 8.24
C HIS A 128 26.50 5.82 6.93
N LEU A 129 25.76 6.83 6.47
CA LEU A 129 24.93 6.79 5.28
C LEU A 129 25.16 8.00 4.38
N PRO A 130 25.16 7.82 3.05
CA PRO A 130 25.05 8.95 2.14
C PRO A 130 23.68 9.61 2.30
N ILE A 131 23.68 10.94 2.45
CA ILE A 131 22.49 11.74 2.65
C ILE A 131 22.32 12.78 1.54
N SER A 132 21.09 13.22 1.36
CA SER A 132 20.66 14.21 0.38
C SER A 132 19.65 15.15 1.04
N THR A 133 19.44 16.30 0.40
CA THR A 133 18.36 17.23 0.75
C THR A 133 17.22 17.09 -0.25
N SER A 134 16.00 17.42 0.19
CA SER A 134 14.83 17.49 -0.67
C SER A 134 14.19 18.87 -0.56
N LYS A 135 13.47 19.28 -1.61
CA LYS A 135 12.67 20.52 -1.57
C LYS A 135 11.35 20.32 -0.84
N GLU A 136 10.93 19.08 -0.64
CA GLU A 136 9.65 18.70 -0.04
C GLU A 136 9.69 18.65 1.50
N THR A 137 10.88 18.55 2.09
CA THR A 137 11.08 18.46 3.54
C THR A 137 12.36 19.16 3.96
N SER A 138 12.36 19.73 5.17
CA SER A 138 13.57 20.28 5.80
C SER A 138 14.47 19.19 6.40
N LEU A 139 13.97 17.96 6.55
CA LEU A 139 14.74 16.85 7.08
C LEU A 139 15.70 16.29 6.04
N LEU A 140 16.74 15.61 6.53
CA LEU A 140 17.66 14.85 5.68
C LEU A 140 16.92 13.70 5.01
N VAL A 141 17.44 13.24 3.88
CA VAL A 141 16.95 12.08 3.16
C VAL A 141 18.14 11.16 2.91
N THR A 142 18.06 9.88 3.25
CA THR A 142 19.11 8.92 2.86
C THR A 142 19.13 8.75 1.33
N GLN A 143 20.29 8.46 0.73
CA GLN A 143 20.38 8.11 -0.69
C GLN A 143 20.14 6.60 -0.94
N PHE A 144 20.08 5.80 0.12
CA PHE A 144 19.70 4.40 0.06
C PHE A 144 18.19 4.26 0.27
N ASP A 145 17.56 3.43 -0.55
CA ASP A 145 16.16 3.04 -0.36
C ASP A 145 16.00 2.08 0.83
N GLY A 146 14.75 1.78 1.18
CA GLY A 146 14.43 1.01 2.40
C GLY A 146 15.17 -0.32 2.51
N SER A 147 15.39 -1.02 1.39
CA SER A 147 16.08 -2.32 1.40
C SER A 147 17.55 -2.20 1.85
N HIS A 148 18.29 -1.25 1.27
CA HIS A 148 19.70 -1.06 1.57
C HIS A 148 19.95 -0.34 2.91
N VAL A 149 19.00 0.47 3.38
CA VAL A 149 19.09 1.14 4.69
C VAL A 149 19.14 0.13 5.84
N GLU A 150 18.30 -0.91 5.76
CA GLU A 150 18.24 -1.96 6.78
C GLU A 150 19.56 -2.74 6.86
N ASP A 151 20.21 -2.98 5.72
CA ASP A 151 21.51 -3.67 5.63
C ASP A 151 22.65 -2.90 6.30
N VAL A 152 22.57 -1.56 6.34
CA VAL A 152 23.54 -0.69 7.03
C VAL A 152 23.33 -0.70 8.56
N GLY A 153 22.28 -1.38 9.05
CA GLY A 153 22.03 -1.56 10.48
C GLY A 153 21.39 -0.34 11.15
N MET A 154 20.73 0.51 10.37
CA MET A 154 20.06 1.71 10.84
C MET A 154 18.63 1.44 11.26
N LEU A 155 18.23 1.91 12.45
CA LEU A 155 16.85 1.75 12.94
C LEU A 155 15.88 2.47 12.01
N LYS A 156 15.06 1.68 11.32
CA LYS A 156 13.92 2.12 10.52
C LYS A 156 12.66 2.08 11.39
N MET A 157 11.88 3.14 11.31
CA MET A 157 10.54 3.21 11.89
C MET A 157 9.59 3.72 10.81
N ASP A 158 8.49 3.01 10.61
CA ASP A 158 7.44 3.46 9.70
C ASP A 158 6.36 4.17 10.53
N PHE A 159 6.17 5.46 10.24
CA PHE A 159 5.09 6.28 10.78
C PHE A 159 3.94 6.28 9.78
N LEU A 160 2.94 5.42 9.98
CA LEU A 160 1.82 5.30 9.06
C LEU A 160 0.74 6.32 9.42
N GLY A 161 0.28 7.09 8.44
CA GLY A 161 -0.90 7.94 8.59
C GLY A 161 -2.15 7.14 8.25
N LEU A 162 -2.91 6.71 9.26
CA LEU A 162 -4.11 5.91 9.06
C LEU A 162 -5.36 6.79 9.18
N LYS A 163 -5.96 7.09 8.02
CA LYS A 163 -7.20 7.89 7.93
C LYS A 163 -8.33 7.35 8.81
N THR A 164 -8.40 6.04 9.03
CA THR A 164 -9.37 5.40 9.92
C THR A 164 -9.30 5.96 11.35
N LEU A 165 -8.10 6.25 11.86
CA LEU A 165 -7.93 6.85 13.18
C LEU A 165 -8.50 8.28 13.24
N SER A 166 -8.27 9.07 12.19
CA SER A 166 -8.87 10.41 12.06
C SER A 166 -10.40 10.34 12.06
N ILE A 167 -10.99 9.39 11.32
CA ILE A 167 -12.44 9.19 11.25
C ILE A 167 -13.00 8.80 12.62
N ILE A 168 -12.35 7.87 13.34
CA ILE A 168 -12.78 7.45 14.68
C ILE A 168 -12.72 8.62 15.67
N ARG A 169 -11.61 9.38 15.67
CA ARG A 169 -11.43 10.57 16.50
C ARG A 169 -12.57 11.57 16.30
N ASP A 170 -12.87 11.90 15.05
CA ASP A 170 -13.91 12.87 14.71
C ASP A 170 -15.30 12.33 15.04
N ALA A 171 -15.55 11.02 14.85
CA ALA A 171 -16.80 10.38 15.24
C ALA A 171 -17.05 10.46 16.76
N VAL A 172 -16.05 10.14 17.58
CA VAL A 172 -16.14 10.24 19.06
C VAL A 172 -16.41 11.67 19.49
N LYS A 173 -15.67 12.63 18.92
CA LYS A 173 -15.87 14.06 19.19
C LYS A 173 -17.31 14.49 18.88
N ASN A 174 -17.81 14.13 17.71
CA ASN A 174 -19.17 14.47 17.28
C ASN A 174 -20.24 13.82 18.17
N ILE A 175 -20.03 12.59 18.64
CA ILE A 175 -20.96 11.93 19.56
C ILE A 175 -21.00 12.65 20.91
N LYS A 176 -19.84 13.07 21.42
CA LYS A 176 -19.75 13.86 22.65
C LYS A 176 -20.45 15.21 22.52
N GLU A 177 -20.24 15.93 21.41
CA GLU A 177 -20.87 17.23 21.16
C GLU A 177 -22.38 17.12 20.94
N SER A 178 -22.85 16.10 20.20
CA SER A 178 -24.27 15.97 19.84
C SER A 178 -25.13 15.28 20.89
N LYS A 179 -24.57 14.31 21.64
CA LYS A 179 -25.31 13.47 22.58
C LYS A 179 -24.82 13.56 24.02
N GLY A 180 -23.71 14.25 24.27
CA GLY A 180 -23.08 14.32 25.61
C GLY A 180 -22.48 12.99 26.07
N ILE A 181 -22.32 12.01 25.17
CA ILE A 181 -21.81 10.69 25.50
C ILE A 181 -20.29 10.69 25.27
N ASP A 182 -19.53 10.41 26.32
CA ASP A 182 -18.08 10.23 26.22
C ASP A 182 -17.76 8.75 25.98
N ILE A 183 -17.19 8.44 24.82
CA ILE A 183 -16.88 7.07 24.42
C ILE A 183 -15.40 6.79 24.69
N ASP A 184 -15.12 5.81 25.54
CA ASP A 184 -13.78 5.27 25.72
C ASP A 184 -13.49 4.18 24.66
N ILE A 185 -12.81 4.58 23.58
CA ILE A 185 -12.41 3.68 22.49
C ILE A 185 -11.55 2.50 22.98
N LYS A 186 -10.76 2.67 24.05
CA LYS A 186 -9.84 1.62 24.52
C LYS A 186 -10.56 0.46 25.19
N ASN A 187 -11.78 0.69 25.67
CA ASN A 187 -12.54 -0.24 26.50
C ASN A 187 -13.89 -0.62 25.87
N ILE A 188 -14.01 -0.57 24.53
CA ILE A 188 -15.22 -1.01 23.84
C ILE A 188 -15.38 -2.54 23.99
N PRO A 189 -16.56 -3.04 24.40
CA PRO A 189 -16.85 -4.47 24.43
C PRO A 189 -16.72 -5.11 23.03
N LEU A 190 -16.11 -6.29 22.97
CA LEU A 190 -15.89 -7.02 21.72
C LEU A 190 -17.04 -7.97 21.35
N ASP A 191 -18.09 -8.04 22.17
CA ASP A 191 -19.21 -8.97 22.07
C ASP A 191 -20.55 -8.29 21.73
N ASP A 192 -20.52 -7.08 21.17
CA ASP A 192 -21.74 -6.35 20.78
C ASP A 192 -22.48 -7.03 19.60
N GLU A 193 -23.66 -7.58 19.90
CA GLU A 193 -24.49 -8.33 18.96
C GLU A 193 -24.88 -7.50 17.73
N LYS A 194 -25.24 -6.22 17.91
CA LYS A 194 -25.65 -5.34 16.81
C LYS A 194 -24.52 -5.09 15.81
N THR A 195 -23.28 -5.03 16.30
CA THR A 195 -22.09 -4.94 15.44
C THR A 195 -21.97 -6.20 14.59
N TYR A 196 -22.10 -7.40 15.17
CA TYR A 196 -22.03 -8.66 14.42
C TYR A 196 -23.19 -8.86 13.45
N GLU A 197 -24.39 -8.38 13.77
CA GLU A 197 -25.51 -8.36 12.82
C GLU A 197 -25.19 -7.56 11.56
N LEU A 198 -24.53 -6.40 11.70
CA LEU A 198 -24.10 -5.56 10.57
C LEU A 198 -23.14 -6.33 9.66
N TYR A 199 -22.13 -7.00 10.23
CA TYR A 199 -21.22 -7.85 9.47
C TYR A 199 -21.96 -9.03 8.80
N SER A 200 -22.87 -9.68 9.52
CA SER A 200 -23.67 -10.80 9.02
C SER A 200 -24.63 -10.42 7.88
N ARG A 201 -25.09 -9.17 7.85
CA ARG A 201 -25.86 -8.61 6.71
C ARG A 201 -24.96 -8.14 5.57
N GLY A 202 -23.64 -8.12 5.75
CA GLY A 202 -22.66 -7.60 4.79
C GLY A 202 -22.80 -6.10 4.55
N ASP A 203 -23.33 -5.36 5.51
CA ASP A 203 -23.53 -3.90 5.46
C ASP A 203 -22.23 -3.15 5.79
N THR A 204 -21.08 -3.65 5.32
CA THR A 204 -19.74 -3.22 5.75
C THR A 204 -19.12 -2.12 4.88
N THR A 205 -19.93 -1.37 4.14
CA THR A 205 -19.44 -0.20 3.38
C THR A 205 -18.93 0.86 4.36
N GLY A 206 -17.69 1.34 4.18
CA GLY A 206 -17.05 2.27 5.11
C GLY A 206 -16.50 1.62 6.38
N ILE A 207 -16.51 0.29 6.49
CA ILE A 207 -15.83 -0.44 7.57
C ILE A 207 -14.46 -0.88 7.09
N PHE A 208 -13.42 -0.31 7.71
CA PHE A 208 -12.02 -0.57 7.40
C PHE A 208 -11.73 -2.08 7.24
N GLN A 209 -11.02 -2.44 6.16
CA GLN A 209 -10.66 -3.81 5.74
C GLN A 209 -11.82 -4.69 5.21
N PHE A 210 -13.09 -4.35 5.44
CA PHE A 210 -14.24 -5.21 5.09
C PHE A 210 -15.12 -4.70 3.93
N GLU A 211 -14.65 -3.74 3.15
CA GLU A 211 -15.50 -3.00 2.20
C GLU A 211 -15.75 -3.70 0.86
N SER A 212 -14.84 -4.59 0.44
CA SER A 212 -14.87 -5.19 -0.89
C SER A 212 -16.09 -6.12 -1.08
N ASP A 213 -16.64 -6.16 -2.30
CA ASP A 213 -17.84 -6.95 -2.60
C ASP A 213 -17.66 -8.44 -2.32
N GLY A 214 -16.48 -8.99 -2.60
CA GLY A 214 -16.17 -10.38 -2.28
C GLY A 214 -16.12 -10.63 -0.77
N MET A 215 -15.55 -9.71 0.01
CA MET A 215 -15.54 -9.82 1.48
C MET A 215 -16.96 -9.77 2.05
N LYS A 216 -17.78 -8.83 1.58
CA LYS A 216 -19.21 -8.71 1.96
C LYS A 216 -19.98 -10.01 1.70
N LYS A 217 -19.74 -10.65 0.55
CA LYS A 217 -20.35 -11.94 0.22
C LYS A 217 -19.95 -13.02 1.23
N TYR A 218 -18.66 -13.15 1.53
CA TYR A 218 -18.20 -14.16 2.50
C TYR A 218 -18.71 -13.90 3.91
N LEU A 219 -18.80 -12.62 4.35
CA LEU A 219 -19.36 -12.29 5.66
C LEU A 219 -20.84 -12.70 5.79
N LYS A 220 -21.64 -12.52 4.73
CA LYS A 220 -23.05 -12.97 4.69
C LYS A 220 -23.20 -14.48 4.81
N GLU A 221 -22.26 -15.23 4.24
CA GLU A 221 -22.25 -16.70 4.31
C GLU A 221 -21.75 -17.19 5.67
N LEU A 222 -20.73 -16.53 6.22
CA LEU A 222 -20.13 -16.84 7.51
C LEU A 222 -21.08 -16.55 8.68
N LYS A 223 -21.73 -15.38 8.66
CA LYS A 223 -22.48 -14.82 9.80
C LYS A 223 -21.64 -14.78 11.09
N PRO A 224 -20.57 -13.97 11.13
CA PRO A 224 -19.67 -13.93 12.28
C PRO A 224 -20.42 -13.50 13.53
N ASN A 225 -20.14 -14.14 14.67
CA ASN A 225 -20.78 -13.85 15.95
C ASN A 225 -19.79 -13.61 17.11
N ARG A 226 -18.50 -13.53 16.79
CA ARG A 226 -17.40 -13.25 17.71
C ARG A 226 -16.23 -12.63 16.98
N PHE A 227 -15.30 -12.05 17.74
CA PHE A 227 -14.23 -11.24 17.18
C PHE A 227 -13.23 -12.08 16.36
N GLU A 228 -12.98 -13.31 16.80
CA GLU A 228 -12.05 -14.24 16.14
C GLU A 228 -12.47 -14.57 14.70
N ASP A 229 -13.77 -14.55 14.42
CA ASP A 229 -14.28 -14.81 13.07
C ASP A 229 -13.89 -13.66 12.12
N LEU A 230 -13.89 -12.42 12.60
CA LEU A 230 -13.44 -11.25 11.82
C LEU A 230 -11.92 -11.29 11.57
N ILE A 231 -11.14 -11.69 12.57
CA ILE A 231 -9.69 -11.92 12.43
C ILE A 231 -9.43 -12.97 11.35
N ALA A 232 -10.12 -14.12 11.44
CA ALA A 232 -9.99 -15.21 10.49
C ALA A 232 -10.35 -14.76 9.06
N MET A 233 -11.43 -13.98 8.91
CA MET A 233 -11.83 -13.45 7.61
C MET A 233 -10.77 -12.55 6.98
N ASN A 234 -10.17 -11.63 7.74
CA ASN A 234 -9.09 -10.79 7.25
C ASN A 234 -7.82 -11.58 6.90
N ALA A 235 -7.53 -12.66 7.64
CA ALA A 235 -6.39 -13.52 7.35
C ALA A 235 -6.60 -14.35 6.06
N LEU A 236 -7.79 -14.90 5.87
CA LEU A 236 -8.12 -15.79 4.75
C LEU A 236 -8.41 -15.03 3.44
N TYR A 237 -8.90 -13.80 3.52
CA TYR A 237 -9.23 -12.99 2.35
C TYR A 237 -8.00 -12.26 1.75
N ARG A 238 -6.94 -13.02 1.45
CA ARG A 238 -5.71 -12.53 0.80
C ARG A 238 -5.50 -13.19 -0.58
N PRO A 239 -4.77 -12.57 -1.53
CA PRO A 239 -4.38 -13.23 -2.78
C PRO A 239 -3.58 -14.50 -2.45
N GLY A 240 -4.06 -15.67 -2.87
CA GLY A 240 -3.51 -16.98 -2.48
C GLY A 240 -4.56 -17.84 -1.76
N PRO A 241 -4.81 -17.64 -0.45
CA PRO A 241 -5.79 -18.42 0.30
C PRO A 241 -7.23 -18.27 -0.21
N ARG A 242 -7.55 -17.20 -0.97
CA ARG A 242 -8.87 -16.99 -1.61
C ARG A 242 -9.37 -18.16 -2.47
N THR A 243 -8.48 -18.92 -3.11
CA THR A 243 -8.87 -20.12 -3.90
C THR A 243 -9.20 -21.33 -3.02
N ARG A 244 -8.85 -21.28 -1.73
CA ARG A 244 -9.05 -22.31 -0.71
C ARG A 244 -9.84 -21.76 0.48
N ILE A 245 -10.83 -20.90 0.28
CA ILE A 245 -11.84 -20.63 1.31
C ILE A 245 -12.98 -21.65 1.10
N PRO A 246 -12.89 -22.91 1.59
CA PRO A 246 -14.08 -23.71 1.71
C PRO A 246 -14.92 -23.06 2.80
N ILE A 247 -16.09 -22.58 2.40
CA ILE A 247 -17.18 -22.02 3.22
C ILE A 247 -17.48 -22.84 4.49
N ARG A 248 -17.05 -24.12 4.53
CA ARG A 248 -17.25 -25.05 5.64
C ARG A 248 -16.27 -24.94 6.83
N LEU A 249 -15.12 -24.27 6.68
CA LEU A 249 -14.11 -24.25 7.75
C LEU A 249 -14.42 -23.27 8.89
N VAL A 250 -15.16 -22.20 8.62
CA VAL A 250 -15.34 -21.14 9.62
C VAL A 250 -16.60 -21.36 10.49
N SER A 251 -17.62 -22.06 9.98
CA SER A 251 -18.80 -22.43 10.78
C SER A 251 -18.57 -23.60 11.75
N SER A 252 -17.38 -24.21 11.75
CA SER A 252 -17.13 -25.49 12.45
C SER A 252 -15.83 -25.51 13.26
N MET A 253 -15.44 -24.40 13.91
CA MET A 253 -14.32 -24.41 14.86
C MET A 253 -14.52 -25.31 16.11
N ASN A 254 -15.64 -26.02 16.23
CA ASN A 254 -15.82 -27.14 17.16
C ASN A 254 -15.43 -28.52 16.60
N ARG A 255 -15.07 -28.64 15.31
CA ARG A 255 -14.66 -29.88 14.64
C ARG A 255 -13.64 -29.61 13.53
N VAL A 256 -12.44 -29.13 13.89
CA VAL A 256 -11.30 -29.15 12.96
C VAL A 256 -10.32 -30.22 13.43
N ILE A 257 -10.33 -31.36 12.74
CA ILE A 257 -9.21 -32.31 12.75
C ILE A 257 -8.06 -31.62 12.01
N PHE A 258 -6.97 -31.36 12.74
CA PHE A 258 -5.71 -30.87 12.17
C PHE A 258 -5.20 -31.88 11.14
N LEU A 259 -5.24 -31.51 9.86
CA LEU A 259 -4.41 -32.12 8.82
C LEU A 259 -3.38 -31.09 8.38
N ILE A 260 -2.35 -30.94 9.21
CA ILE A 260 -1.06 -30.39 8.77
C ILE A 260 -0.40 -31.50 7.95
N SER A 261 -0.50 -31.41 6.63
CA SER A 261 0.42 -32.13 5.75
C SER A 261 1.64 -31.25 5.55
N LEU A 262 2.70 -31.55 6.30
CA LEU A 262 4.06 -31.11 5.97
C LEU A 262 4.50 -31.89 4.72
N THR A 263 4.62 -31.19 3.61
CA THR A 263 5.55 -31.51 2.50
C THR A 263 6.02 -30.20 1.90
#